data_AF-A0A484D484-F1
#
_entry.id   AF-A0A484D484-F1
#
_cell.length_a   1.000
_cell.length_b   1.000
_cell.length_c   1.000
_cell.angle_alpha   90.00
_cell.angle_beta   90.00
_cell.angle_gamma   90.00
#
_symmetry.space_group_name_H-M   'P 1'
#
loop_
_entity.id
_entity.type
_entity.pdbx_description
1 polymer ?
#
loop_
_entity_poly.entity_id
_entity_poly.type
_entity_poly.pdbx_seq_one_letter_code
_entity_poly.pdbx_strand_id
1 'polypeptide(L)'
;MASVFPFALLLCLSIGLLAPSCHGQTSCPGPCPPGWTQFGSRCFSFNFQGKNWIDAESFCKAAGGNLASVHSEEEHVFLKAYINQVTGANGRAWIGGFDSVKKGVWMWSDGSTFDYKNWDVGQPDNFDGEENCLEMNYQGKNQQHMKYLVF
;
A
#
# COMPACT_ATOMS: atom_id res chain seq x y z
N MET A 1 -19.48 -8.56 -9.49
CA MET A 1 -18.86 -9.88 -9.26
C MET A 1 -17.48 -9.62 -8.68
N ALA A 2 -17.22 -10.05 -7.45
CA ALA A 2 -15.95 -9.76 -6.79
C ALA A 2 -14.80 -10.39 -7.59
N SER A 3 -13.90 -9.58 -8.13
CA SER A 3 -12.75 -10.09 -8.87
C SER A 3 -11.85 -10.84 -7.89
N VAL A 4 -11.86 -12.17 -7.97
CA VAL A 4 -10.99 -13.05 -7.18
C VAL A 4 -9.64 -13.09 -7.89
N PHE A 5 -8.87 -12.01 -7.77
CA PHE A 5 -7.47 -12.03 -8.18
C PHE A 5 -6.59 -12.30 -6.97
N PRO A 6 -5.60 -13.20 -7.08
CA PRO A 6 -4.74 -13.59 -5.97
C PRO A 6 -3.64 -12.53 -5.76
N PHE A 7 -4.01 -11.35 -5.28
CA PHE A 7 -3.07 -10.25 -5.10
C PHE A 7 -2.49 -10.21 -3.68
N ALA A 8 -1.17 -10.16 -3.62
CA ALA A 8 -0.39 -10.00 -2.39
C ALA A 8 -0.53 -8.57 -1.84
N LEU A 9 -0.23 -8.38 -0.55
CA LEU A 9 -0.58 -7.16 0.20
C LEU A 9 0.63 -6.49 0.79
N LEU A 10 0.66 -5.16 0.74
CA LEU A 10 1.64 -4.37 1.45
C LEU A 10 0.99 -3.73 2.68
N LEU A 11 1.41 -4.18 3.87
CA LEU A 11 0.96 -3.67 5.16
C LEU A 11 1.87 -2.52 5.60
N CYS A 12 1.31 -1.40 6.06
CA CYS A 12 2.04 -0.37 6.80
C CYS A 12 1.45 -0.22 8.20
N LEU A 13 2.27 -0.36 9.23
CA LEU A 13 1.88 -0.04 10.59
C LEU A 13 2.30 1.40 10.87
N SER A 14 1.36 2.35 10.78
CA SER A 14 1.66 3.78 10.95
C SER A 14 1.43 4.33 12.36
N ILE A 15 1.00 3.54 13.34
CA ILE A 15 0.80 4.07 14.70
C ILE A 15 1.22 3.05 15.76
N GLY A 16 2.39 3.27 16.36
CA GLY A 16 2.61 3.43 17.81
C GLY A 16 2.07 2.45 18.85
N LEU A 17 1.40 1.35 18.49
CA LEU A 17 0.89 0.37 19.44
C LEU A 17 1.22 -1.02 18.91
N LEU A 18 2.30 -1.59 19.43
CA LEU A 18 2.41 -2.96 19.96
C LEU A 18 3.87 -3.23 20.32
N ALA A 19 4.36 -2.52 21.34
CA ALA A 19 5.42 -3.03 22.20
C ALA A 19 4.84 -3.09 23.62
N PRO A 20 4.98 -4.21 24.36
CA PRO A 20 4.61 -4.23 25.77
C PRO A 20 5.49 -3.21 26.50
N SER A 21 4.85 -2.21 27.11
CA SER A 21 5.46 -1.24 28.04
C SER A 21 6.27 -0.09 27.41
N CYS A 22 5.60 0.94 26.92
CA CYS A 22 6.16 2.30 26.96
C CYS A 22 5.12 3.24 27.58
N HIS A 23 4.99 3.16 28.91
CA HIS A 23 4.33 4.21 29.69
C HIS A 23 5.24 5.44 29.71
N GLY A 24 4.87 6.47 28.94
CA GLY A 24 5.15 7.86 29.32
C GLY A 24 6.42 8.53 28.81
N GLN A 25 6.92 8.29 27.58
CA GLN A 25 7.85 9.23 26.92
C GLN A 25 7.63 9.39 25.40
N THR A 26 7.92 10.59 24.93
CA THR A 26 7.53 11.22 23.65
C THR A 26 8.29 10.78 22.40
N SER A 27 9.08 9.69 22.45
CA SER A 27 9.69 9.09 21.25
C SER A 27 10.38 7.76 21.59
N CYS A 28 9.83 6.63 21.14
CA CYS A 28 10.58 5.36 21.12
C CYS A 28 10.97 5.02 19.68
N PRO A 29 12.25 5.15 19.30
CA PRO A 29 12.78 4.54 18.09
C PRO A 29 13.12 3.07 18.40
N GLY A 30 12.08 2.24 18.56
CA GLY A 30 12.25 0.79 18.57
C GLY A 30 12.40 0.27 17.14
N PRO A 31 13.17 -0.81 16.89
CA PRO A 31 13.16 -1.49 15.59
C PRO A 31 11.74 -1.99 15.28
N CYS A 32 11.40 -2.07 13.99
CA CYS A 32 10.12 -2.61 13.55
C CYS A 32 9.87 -4.03 14.10
N PRO A 33 8.59 -4.45 14.28
CA PRO A 33 8.29 -5.80 14.75
C PRO A 33 8.92 -6.88 13.84
N PRO A 34 9.17 -8.10 14.34
CA PRO A 34 9.70 -9.18 13.52
C PRO A 34 8.84 -9.42 12.27
N GLY A 35 9.49 -9.52 11.10
CA GLY A 35 8.79 -9.67 9.81
C GLY A 35 8.36 -8.35 9.15
N TRP A 36 8.74 -7.21 9.72
CA TRP A 36 8.55 -5.88 9.15
C TRP A 36 9.89 -5.23 8.82
N THR A 37 9.92 -4.43 7.77
CA THR A 37 11.09 -3.68 7.30
C THR A 37 10.87 -2.20 7.55
N GLN A 38 11.90 -1.52 8.07
CA GLN A 38 11.83 -0.11 8.39
C GLN A 38 12.20 0.78 7.19
N PHE A 39 11.44 1.85 7.00
CA PHE A 39 11.82 2.98 6.15
C PHE A 39 11.44 4.28 6.86
N GLY A 40 12.44 5.12 7.17
CA GLY A 40 12.25 6.27 8.04
C GLY A 40 11.69 5.87 9.41
N SER A 41 10.58 6.50 9.82
CA SER A 41 9.87 6.20 11.06
C SER A 41 8.72 5.19 10.88
N ARG A 42 8.60 4.55 9.72
CA ARG A 42 7.49 3.66 9.34
C ARG A 42 7.96 2.23 9.15
N CYS A 43 7.05 1.29 9.37
CA CYS A 43 7.28 -0.14 9.22
C CYS A 43 6.37 -0.73 8.15
N PHE A 44 6.95 -1.55 7.27
CA PHE A 44 6.26 -2.18 6.15
C PHE A 44 6.42 -3.70 6.18
N SER A 45 5.38 -4.43 5.80
CA SER A 45 5.43 -5.89 5.67
C SER A 45 4.69 -6.32 4.41
N PHE A 46 5.15 -7.40 3.80
CA PHE A 46 4.53 -7.97 2.60
C PHE A 46 3.86 -9.30 2.94
N ASN A 47 2.63 -9.49 2.46
CA ASN A 47 1.86 -10.70 2.67
C ASN A 47 1.52 -11.37 1.33
N PHE A 48 1.89 -12.64 1.18
CA PHE A 48 1.69 -13.42 -0.05
C PHE A 48 0.26 -13.92 -0.25
N GLN A 49 -0.65 -13.74 0.72
CA GLN A 49 -2.03 -14.20 0.58
C GLN A 49 -2.82 -13.30 -0.36
N GLY A 50 -3.30 -13.91 -1.45
CA GLY A 50 -4.24 -13.29 -2.37
C GLY A 50 -5.51 -12.82 -1.68
N LYS A 51 -5.79 -11.51 -1.69
CA LYS A 51 -7.05 -10.93 -1.21
C LYS A 51 -7.56 -9.84 -2.16
N ASN A 52 -8.87 -9.56 -2.09
CA ASN A 52 -9.39 -8.30 -2.64
C ASN A 52 -8.97 -7.13 -1.71
N TRP A 53 -9.08 -5.90 -2.20
CA TRP A 53 -8.61 -4.71 -1.47
C TRP A 53 -9.28 -4.52 -0.09
N ILE A 54 -10.59 -4.81 0.02
CA ILE A 54 -11.34 -4.64 1.28
C ILE A 54 -10.86 -5.65 2.34
N ASP A 55 -10.71 -6.91 1.94
CA ASP A 55 -10.20 -7.97 2.81
C ASP A 55 -8.72 -7.74 3.16
N ALA A 56 -7.97 -7.15 2.24
CA ALA A 56 -6.58 -6.75 2.47
C ALA A 56 -6.46 -5.67 3.54
N GLU A 57 -7.22 -4.58 3.38
CA GLU A 57 -7.27 -3.49 4.35
C GLU A 57 -7.75 -3.98 5.73
N SER A 58 -8.77 -4.85 5.76
CA SER A 58 -9.25 -5.47 7.00
C SER A 58 -8.18 -6.33 7.67
N PHE A 59 -7.39 -7.07 6.88
CA PHE A 59 -6.26 -7.84 7.37
C PHE A 59 -5.15 -6.94 7.95
N CYS A 60 -4.82 -5.83 7.27
CA CYS A 60 -3.87 -4.84 7.79
C CYS A 60 -4.32 -4.28 9.14
N LYS A 61 -5.60 -3.91 9.25
CA LYS A 61 -6.21 -3.38 10.48
C LYS A 61 -6.16 -4.38 11.62
N ALA A 62 -6.46 -5.65 11.34
CA ALA A 62 -6.33 -6.71 12.33
C ALA A 62 -4.87 -6.92 12.80
N ALA A 63 -3.89 -6.61 11.96
CA ALA A 63 -2.46 -6.64 12.29
C ALA A 63 -1.95 -5.35 12.97
N GLY A 64 -2.82 -4.38 13.25
CA GLY A 64 -2.48 -3.11 13.90
C GLY A 64 -2.02 -2.00 12.94
N GLY A 65 -2.16 -2.20 11.63
CA GLY A 65 -1.76 -1.23 10.59
C GLY A 65 -2.88 -0.96 9.57
N ASN A 66 -2.51 -0.44 8.41
CA ASN A 66 -3.39 -0.23 7.25
C ASN A 66 -2.65 -0.70 5.99
N LEU A 67 -3.31 -0.76 4.84
CA LEU A 67 -2.58 -0.85 3.58
C LEU A 67 -1.65 0.36 3.43
N ALA A 68 -0.48 0.16 2.84
CA ALA A 68 0.54 1.19 2.79
C ALA A 68 0.10 2.44 2.02
N SER A 69 0.28 3.61 2.63
CA SER A 69 0.30 4.91 1.95
C SER A 69 1.73 5.24 1.51
N VAL A 70 1.88 6.02 0.45
CA VAL A 70 3.18 6.48 -0.07
C VAL A 70 3.23 8.00 0.05
N HIS A 71 4.32 8.55 0.58
CA HIS A 71 4.47 10.01 0.78
C HIS A 71 5.72 10.61 0.12
N SER A 72 6.57 9.79 -0.49
CA SER A 72 7.74 10.29 -1.23
C SER A 72 8.20 9.32 -2.32
N GLU A 73 9.02 9.82 -3.24
CA GLU A 73 9.65 9.02 -4.30
C GLU A 73 10.59 7.97 -3.69
N GLU A 74 11.34 8.33 -2.66
CA GLU A 74 12.25 7.43 -1.97
C GLU A 74 11.48 6.28 -1.29
N GLU A 75 10.33 6.59 -0.69
CA GLU A 75 9.45 5.58 -0.11
C GLU A 75 8.91 4.64 -1.18
N HIS A 76 8.49 5.19 -2.33
CA HIS A 76 8.07 4.38 -3.47
C HIS A 76 9.17 3.41 -3.90
N VAL A 77 10.36 3.94 -4.20
CA VAL A 77 11.49 3.15 -4.70
C VAL A 77 11.86 2.06 -3.69
N PHE A 78 11.84 2.39 -2.40
CA PHE A 78 12.03 1.43 -1.33
C PHE A 78 10.98 0.30 -1.37
N LEU A 79 9.69 0.63 -1.45
CA LEU A 79 8.61 -0.36 -1.48
C LEU A 79 8.69 -1.25 -2.72
N LYS A 80 9.00 -0.67 -3.89
CA LYS A 80 9.23 -1.40 -5.14
C LYS A 80 10.37 -2.41 -4.99
N ALA A 81 11.51 -1.97 -4.46
CA ALA A 81 12.66 -2.83 -4.20
C ALA A 81 12.36 -3.92 -3.16
N TYR A 82 11.66 -3.57 -2.08
CA TYR A 82 11.27 -4.49 -1.02
C TYR A 82 10.34 -5.60 -1.55
N ILE A 83 9.30 -5.24 -2.29
CA ILE A 83 8.39 -6.20 -2.94
C ILE A 83 9.19 -7.14 -3.87
N ASN A 84 10.12 -6.58 -4.66
CA ASN A 84 10.95 -7.38 -5.56
C ASN A 84 11.86 -8.36 -4.81
N GLN A 85 12.44 -7.91 -3.70
CA GLN A 85 13.30 -8.72 -2.85
C GLN A 85 12.52 -9.90 -2.23
N VAL A 86 11.33 -9.65 -1.68
CA VAL A 86 10.54 -10.69 -0.99
C VAL A 86 9.84 -11.64 -1.95
N THR A 87 9.44 -11.18 -3.13
CA THR A 87 8.76 -12.02 -4.14
C THR A 87 9.72 -12.71 -5.10
N GLY A 88 10.98 -12.25 -5.20
CA GLY A 88 11.95 -12.73 -6.19
C GLY A 88 11.63 -12.33 -7.63
N ALA A 89 10.63 -11.48 -7.86
CA ALA A 89 10.17 -11.01 -9.16
C ALA A 89 9.53 -9.61 -9.02
N ASN A 90 9.03 -9.01 -10.11
CA ASN A 90 8.18 -7.80 -10.01
C ASN A 90 6.75 -8.16 -9.56
N GLY A 91 6.62 -8.61 -8.30
CA GLY A 91 5.33 -8.96 -7.71
C GLY A 91 4.43 -7.74 -7.54
N ARG A 92 3.11 -7.92 -7.69
CA ARG A 92 2.11 -6.86 -7.49
C ARG A 92 1.65 -6.83 -6.04
N ALA A 93 1.32 -5.63 -5.56
CA ALA A 93 0.83 -5.44 -4.21
C ALA A 93 -0.31 -4.41 -4.16
N TRP A 94 -1.36 -4.69 -3.38
CA TRP A 94 -2.31 -3.65 -2.98
C TRP A 94 -1.64 -2.61 -2.08
N ILE A 95 -1.99 -1.34 -2.29
CA ILE A 95 -1.67 -0.21 -1.41
C ILE A 95 -2.95 0.54 -1.01
N GLY A 96 -2.85 1.41 -0.02
CA GLY A 96 -4.02 1.97 0.69
C GLY A 96 -4.80 3.03 -0.06
N GLY A 97 -4.48 3.29 -1.33
CA GLY A 97 -5.12 4.36 -2.08
C GLY A 97 -6.47 3.93 -2.63
N PHE A 98 -7.49 4.76 -2.46
CA PHE A 98 -8.83 4.52 -2.99
C PHE A 98 -9.55 5.83 -3.37
N ASP A 99 -10.52 5.77 -4.30
CA ASP A 99 -11.42 6.89 -4.65
C ASP A 99 -12.90 6.50 -4.67
N SER A 100 -13.25 5.35 -4.06
CA SER A 100 -14.61 4.79 -4.06
C SER A 100 -15.67 5.66 -3.38
N VAL A 101 -15.26 6.58 -2.49
CA VAL A 101 -16.15 7.54 -1.82
C VAL A 101 -16.58 8.65 -2.77
N LYS A 102 -15.66 9.14 -3.60
CA LYS A 102 -15.90 10.17 -4.59
C LYS A 102 -14.90 10.02 -5.72
N LYS A 103 -15.37 9.56 -6.88
CA LYS A 103 -14.54 9.36 -8.08
C LYS A 103 -13.67 10.57 -8.37
N GLY A 104 -12.39 10.33 -8.60
CA GLY A 104 -11.38 11.37 -8.85
C GLY A 104 -10.83 12.07 -7.60
N VAL A 105 -11.33 11.73 -6.41
CA VAL A 105 -10.79 12.20 -5.12
C VAL A 105 -10.15 11.03 -4.40
N TRP A 106 -8.84 10.90 -4.57
CA TRP A 106 -8.05 9.84 -3.94
C TRP A 106 -7.75 10.13 -2.47
N MET A 107 -7.78 9.06 -1.68
CA MET A 107 -7.52 9.06 -0.24
C MET A 107 -6.64 7.86 0.12
N TRP A 108 -5.86 7.98 1.18
CA TRP A 108 -5.19 6.84 1.81
C TRP A 108 -6.05 6.24 2.91
N SER A 109 -6.09 4.91 3.01
CA SER A 109 -6.90 4.17 4.00
C SER A 109 -6.42 4.36 5.44
N ASP A 110 -5.16 4.74 5.62
CA ASP A 110 -4.57 5.08 6.92
C ASP A 110 -4.95 6.48 7.43
N GLY A 111 -5.72 7.25 6.66
CA GLY A 111 -6.17 8.59 7.00
C GLY A 111 -5.13 9.70 6.79
N SER A 112 -3.94 9.35 6.28
CA SER A 112 -2.93 10.34 5.90
C SER A 112 -3.38 11.18 4.70
N THR A 113 -2.71 12.32 4.50
CA THR A 113 -3.02 13.20 3.37
C THR A 113 -2.58 12.52 2.07
N PHE A 114 -3.43 12.55 1.04
CA PHE A 114 -3.07 12.08 -0.30
C PHE A 114 -2.19 13.13 -1.01
N ASP A 115 -0.91 13.14 -0.68
CA ASP A 115 0.08 14.16 -1.05
C ASP A 115 1.09 13.69 -2.10
N TYR A 116 1.29 12.38 -2.23
CA TYR A 116 2.15 11.80 -3.25
C TYR A 116 1.36 11.37 -4.48
N LYS A 117 1.77 11.87 -5.64
CA LYS A 117 1.15 11.59 -6.94
C LYS A 117 2.25 11.33 -7.94
N ASN A 118 2.45 10.07 -8.27
CA ASN A 118 3.30 9.66 -9.39
C ASN A 118 2.46 8.84 -10.37
N TRP A 119 1.60 9.57 -11.09
CA TRP A 119 0.73 8.98 -12.09
C TRP A 119 1.52 8.73 -13.37
N ASP A 120 1.23 7.62 -14.06
CA ASP A 120 1.76 7.40 -15.40
C ASP A 120 1.31 8.51 -16.36
N VAL A 121 2.04 8.70 -17.47
CA VAL A 121 1.62 9.65 -18.50
C VAL A 121 0.21 9.31 -19.00
N GLY A 122 -0.75 10.22 -18.76
CA GLY A 122 -2.14 10.05 -19.16
C GLY A 122 -3.07 9.54 -18.06
N GLN A 123 -2.58 9.19 -16.87
CA GLN A 123 -3.41 8.78 -15.73
C GLN A 123 -3.64 9.92 -14.73
N PRO A 124 -4.77 9.92 -14.00
CA PRO A 124 -5.90 8.98 -14.11
C PRO A 124 -6.81 9.27 -15.33
N ASP A 125 -7.02 8.30 -16.23
CA ASP A 125 -7.83 8.48 -17.46
C ASP A 125 -9.30 8.06 -17.31
N ASN A 126 -9.65 7.39 -16.20
CA ASN A 126 -11.02 7.00 -15.89
C ASN A 126 -11.71 6.15 -16.97
N PHE A 127 -10.96 5.19 -17.54
CA PHE A 127 -11.52 4.16 -18.40
C PHE A 127 -12.42 3.19 -17.58
N ASP A 128 -13.63 2.92 -18.06
CA ASP A 128 -14.64 1.95 -17.57
C ASP A 128 -15.23 2.06 -16.13
N GLY A 129 -14.70 2.94 -15.27
CA GLY A 129 -15.42 3.37 -14.07
C GLY A 129 -15.61 2.34 -12.94
N GLU A 130 -14.89 1.21 -12.95
CA GLU A 130 -14.98 0.14 -11.93
C GLU A 130 -13.71 -0.04 -11.08
N GLU A 131 -12.69 0.80 -11.23
CA GLU A 131 -11.42 0.66 -10.50
C GLU A 131 -11.21 1.80 -9.54
N ASN A 132 -11.34 1.50 -8.24
CA ASN A 132 -11.30 2.50 -7.19
C ASN A 132 -10.19 2.24 -6.15
N CYS A 133 -9.19 1.41 -6.46
CA CYS A 133 -8.19 0.91 -5.52
C CYS A 133 -6.80 0.88 -6.18
N LEU A 134 -5.73 1.26 -5.46
CA LEU A 134 -4.37 1.36 -6.00
C LEU A 134 -3.53 0.09 -5.78
N GLU A 135 -2.73 -0.26 -6.78
CA GLU A 135 -1.69 -1.30 -6.72
C GLU A 135 -0.30 -0.73 -7.04
N MET A 136 0.75 -1.42 -6.60
CA MET A 136 2.15 -1.18 -6.99
C MET A 136 2.71 -2.32 -7.87
N ASN A 137 3.77 -2.01 -8.62
CA ASN A 137 4.59 -2.96 -9.40
C ASN A 137 3.82 -3.73 -10.52
N TYR A 138 2.84 -3.08 -11.15
CA TYR A 138 2.12 -3.66 -12.29
C TYR A 138 2.99 -3.72 -13.56
N GLN A 139 3.26 -4.93 -14.08
CA GLN A 139 4.02 -5.17 -15.32
C GLN A 139 3.11 -5.65 -16.47
N GLY A 140 2.10 -4.88 -16.86
CA GLY A 140 1.31 -5.16 -18.07
C GLY A 140 1.93 -4.50 -19.30
N LYS A 141 2.14 -5.26 -20.39
CA LYS A 141 2.66 -4.72 -21.67
C LYS A 141 1.64 -3.89 -22.47
N ASN A 142 0.38 -3.77 -22.01
CA ASN A 142 -0.67 -3.01 -22.67
C ASN A 142 -1.32 -2.05 -21.68
N GLN A 143 -1.10 -0.75 -21.88
CA GLN A 143 -1.58 0.38 -21.08
C GLN A 143 -3.08 0.66 -21.21
N GLN A 144 -3.97 -0.34 -21.19
CA GLN A 144 -5.37 -0.09 -21.55
C GLN A 144 -6.42 -0.50 -20.52
N HIS A 145 -6.05 -1.00 -19.35
CA HIS A 145 -7.04 -1.75 -18.57
C HIS A 145 -6.98 -1.63 -17.06
N MET A 146 -6.34 -0.63 -16.43
CA MET A 146 -6.64 -0.36 -15.00
C MET A 146 -6.03 0.97 -14.46
N LYS A 147 -6.69 1.67 -13.52
CA LYS A 147 -6.18 2.88 -12.81
C LYS A 147 -5.14 2.52 -11.75
N TYR A 148 -3.89 2.86 -12.01
CA TYR A 148 -2.76 2.60 -11.12
C TYR A 148 -1.98 3.88 -10.78
N LEU A 149 -1.22 3.88 -9.68
CA LEU A 149 0.08 4.55 -9.65
C LEU A 149 1.03 3.63 -10.42
N VAL A 150 1.51 4.03 -11.60
CA VAL A 150 2.40 3.17 -12.41
C VAL A 150 3.86 3.56 -12.20
N PHE A 151 4.69 2.55 -11.94
CA PHE A 151 6.01 2.39 -12.57
C PHE A 151 6.26 0.94 -12.97
#